data_AF-A0A6C0F6A2-F1
#
_entry.id   AF-A0A6C0F6A2-F1
#
_cell.length_a   1.000
_cell.length_b   1.000
_cell.length_c   1.000
_cell.angle_alpha   90.00
_cell.angle_beta   90.00
_cell.angle_gamma   90.00
#
_symmetry.space_group_name_H-M   'P 1'
#
loop_
_entity.id
_entity.type
_entity.pdbx_description
1 polymer ?
#
loop_
_entity_poly.entity_id
_entity_poly.type
_entity_poly.pdbx_seq_one_letter_code
_entity_poly.pdbx_strand_id
1 'polypeptide(L)'
;METPNYSSMYLADLKLIAKTRRIKMYYVKTKDELVALLTMPELPQAMKVEKMTIHDLRKEARARNISGFWSLRRGDLVRLLFPENVNQAAPNEDKEDQGKANEHHQPEEHDPKEVGV
;
A
#
# COMPACT_ATOMS: atom_id res chain seq x y z
N MET A 1 -18.72 -12.74 -11.06
CA MET A 1 -18.08 -12.55 -9.74
C MET A 1 -18.88 -11.45 -9.06
N GLU A 2 -19.55 -11.74 -7.95
CA GLU A 2 -20.25 -10.70 -7.18
C GLU A 2 -19.20 -9.80 -6.52
N THR A 3 -19.24 -8.50 -6.81
CA THR A 3 -18.41 -7.53 -6.11
C THR A 3 -18.97 -7.36 -4.69
N PRO A 4 -18.17 -7.55 -3.63
CA PRO A 4 -18.64 -7.38 -2.26
C PRO A 4 -19.18 -5.95 -2.07
N ASN A 5 -20.36 -5.82 -1.46
CA ASN A 5 -20.92 -4.51 -1.15
C ASN A 5 -20.19 -3.88 0.05
N TYR A 6 -19.11 -3.14 -0.24
CA TYR A 6 -18.29 -2.49 0.78
C TYR A 6 -19.00 -1.33 1.49
N SER A 7 -19.99 -0.71 0.85
CA SER A 7 -20.69 0.48 1.40
C SER A 7 -21.43 0.16 2.70
N SER A 8 -21.97 -1.06 2.81
CA SER A 8 -22.71 -1.53 3.99
C SER A 8 -21.82 -2.06 5.12
N MET A 9 -20.51 -2.19 4.92
CA MET A 9 -19.59 -2.72 5.94
C MET A 9 -19.21 -1.68 6.99
N TYR A 10 -18.78 -2.16 8.16
CA TYR A 10 -18.21 -1.30 9.19
C TYR A 10 -16.79 -0.85 8.82
N LEU A 11 -16.37 0.30 9.34
CA LEU A 11 -15.03 0.84 9.09
C LEU A 11 -13.92 -0.14 9.52
N ALA A 12 -14.14 -0.89 10.61
CA ALA A 12 -13.20 -1.91 11.08
C ALA A 12 -12.98 -3.01 10.04
N ASP A 13 -14.06 -3.53 9.44
CA ASP A 13 -14.00 -4.56 8.40
C ASP A 13 -13.30 -4.04 7.15
N LEU A 14 -13.62 -2.81 6.73
CA LEU A 14 -12.96 -2.16 5.59
C LEU A 14 -11.46 -1.99 5.82
N LYS A 15 -11.04 -1.63 7.03
CA LYS A 15 -9.62 -1.55 7.40
C LYS A 15 -8.94 -2.92 7.38
N LEU A 16 -9.62 -3.97 7.84
CA LEU A 16 -9.10 -5.34 7.79
C LEU A 16 -8.91 -5.81 6.34
N ILE A 17 -9.90 -5.59 5.48
CA ILE A 17 -9.82 -5.95 4.06
C ILE A 17 -8.71 -5.14 3.37
N ALA A 18 -8.60 -3.84 3.67
CA ALA A 18 -7.55 -2.99 3.13
C ALA A 18 -6.15 -3.46 3.56
N LYS A 19 -5.98 -3.93 4.80
CA LYS A 19 -4.75 -4.57 5.28
C LYS A 19 -4.41 -5.82 4.47
N THR A 20 -5.39 -6.69 4.20
CA THR A 20 -5.22 -7.90 3.40
C THR A 20 -4.84 -7.59 1.95
N ARG A 21 -5.45 -6.56 1.34
CA ARG A 21 -5.04 -6.03 0.02
C ARG A 21 -3.76 -5.19 0.09
N ARG A 22 -3.08 -5.14 1.24
CA ARG A 22 -1.84 -4.41 1.52
C ARG A 22 -1.92 -2.91 1.21
N ILE A 23 -3.09 -2.29 1.28
CA ILE A 23 -3.25 -0.85 0.99
C ILE A 23 -2.45 -0.04 2.01
N LYS A 24 -1.55 0.83 1.55
CA LYS A 24 -0.71 1.64 2.44
C LYS A 24 -1.56 2.72 3.12
N MET A 25 -1.22 3.05 4.37
CA MET A 25 -1.89 4.09 5.18
C MET A 25 -3.41 3.87 5.33
N TYR A 26 -3.92 2.64 5.19
CA TYR A 26 -5.36 2.36 5.29
C TYR A 26 -6.00 2.83 6.62
N TYR A 27 -5.23 2.90 7.70
CA TYR A 27 -5.72 3.26 9.03
C TYR A 27 -6.08 4.75 9.17
N VAL A 28 -5.49 5.63 8.35
CA VAL A 28 -5.79 7.08 8.33
C VAL A 28 -6.87 7.45 7.32
N LYS A 29 -7.30 6.51 6.47
CA LYS A 29 -8.32 6.74 5.45
C LYS A 29 -9.72 6.73 6.04
N THR A 30 -10.57 7.59 5.49
CA THR A 30 -12.01 7.65 5.77
C THR A 30 -12.72 6.40 5.22
N LYS A 31 -13.97 6.18 5.66
CA LYS A 31 -14.80 5.09 5.16
C LYS A 31 -14.97 5.18 3.64
N ASP A 32 -15.30 6.36 3.14
CA ASP A 32 -15.56 6.57 1.71
C ASP A 32 -14.32 6.32 0.86
N GLU A 33 -13.14 6.77 1.31
CA GLU A 33 -11.87 6.48 0.63
C GLU A 33 -11.56 4.99 0.60
N LEU A 34 -11.81 4.26 1.70
CA LEU A 34 -11.60 2.82 1.74
C LEU A 34 -12.59 2.09 0.84
N VAL A 35 -13.86 2.47 0.83
CA VAL A 35 -14.87 1.90 -0.09
C VAL A 35 -14.45 2.12 -1.53
N ALA A 36 -14.05 3.34 -1.89
CA ALA A 36 -13.59 3.65 -3.24
C ALA A 36 -12.40 2.78 -3.67
N LEU A 37 -11.37 2.67 -2.82
CA LEU A 37 -10.18 1.85 -3.08
C LEU A 37 -10.48 0.35 -3.14
N LEU A 38 -11.38 -0.15 -2.30
CA LEU A 38 -11.73 -1.56 -2.24
C LEU A 38 -12.62 -1.99 -3.40
N THR A 39 -13.46 -1.09 -3.90
CA THR A 39 -14.31 -1.31 -5.08
C THR A 39 -13.48 -1.39 -6.38
N MET A 40 -12.31 -0.75 -6.41
CA MET A 40 -11.43 -0.81 -7.59
C MET A 40 -10.89 -2.25 -7.81
N PRO A 41 -10.91 -2.75 -9.06
CA PRO A 41 -10.36 -4.07 -9.37
C PRO A 41 -8.85 -4.10 -9.09
N GLU A 42 -8.14 -3.02 -9.43
CA GLU A 42 -6.73 -2.83 -9.16
C GLU A 42 -6.47 -1.51 -8.42
N LEU A 43 -5.43 -1.49 -7.57
CA LEU A 43 -5.03 -0.28 -6.88
C LEU A 43 -4.52 0.80 -7.84
N PRO A 44 -4.69 2.09 -7.51
CA PRO A 44 -4.12 3.19 -8.28
C PRO A 44 -2.62 3.00 -8.52
N GLN A 45 -2.15 3.37 -9.71
CA GLN A 45 -0.76 3.18 -10.12
C GLN A 45 0.22 3.83 -9.14
N ALA A 46 -0.11 5.01 -8.59
CA ALA A 46 0.72 5.68 -7.59
C ALA A 46 0.99 4.80 -6.36
N MET A 47 -0.02 4.10 -5.84
CA MET A 47 0.13 3.17 -4.71
C MET A 47 0.93 1.93 -5.08
N LYS A 48 0.83 1.45 -6.33
CA LYS A 48 1.67 0.35 -6.82
C LYS A 48 3.14 0.78 -6.87
N VAL A 49 3.42 1.94 -7.47
CA VAL A 49 4.78 2.50 -7.62
C VAL A 49 5.43 2.82 -6.27
N GLU A 50 4.65 3.29 -5.30
CA GLU A 50 5.15 3.55 -3.95
C GLU A 50 5.76 2.30 -3.29
N LYS A 51 5.21 1.12 -3.60
CA LYS A 51 5.72 -0.16 -3.09
C LYS A 51 6.84 -0.77 -3.92
N MET A 52 7.06 -0.28 -5.15
CA MET A 52 8.11 -0.82 -6.01
C MET A 52 9.47 -0.51 -5.38
N THR A 53 10.26 -1.57 -5.20
CA THR A 53 11.66 -1.46 -4.82
C THR A 53 12.48 -0.93 -5.99
N ILE A 54 13.73 -0.52 -5.74
CA ILE A 54 14.67 -0.20 -6.83
C ILE A 54 14.85 -1.37 -7.80
N HIS A 55 14.79 -2.62 -7.32
CA HIS A 55 14.88 -3.81 -8.15
C HIS A 55 13.66 -3.97 -9.07
N ASP A 56 12.46 -3.73 -8.56
CA ASP A 56 11.23 -3.79 -9.36
C ASP A 56 11.20 -2.69 -10.43
N LEU A 57 11.64 -1.47 -10.07
CA LEU A 57 11.78 -0.37 -11.03
C LEU A 57 12.81 -0.68 -12.12
N ARG A 58 13.93 -1.31 -11.77
CA ARG A 58 14.93 -1.76 -12.76
C ARG A 58 14.40 -2.87 -13.67
N LYS A 59 13.63 -3.82 -13.13
CA LYS A 59 12.93 -4.85 -13.92
C LYS A 59 11.95 -4.20 -14.89
N GLU A 60 11.18 -3.22 -14.43
CA GLU A 60 10.24 -2.46 -15.26
C GLU A 60 10.95 -1.67 -16.36
N ALA A 61 12.07 -1.00 -16.04
CA ALA A 61 12.88 -0.31 -17.03
C ALA A 61 13.42 -1.26 -18.11
N ARG A 62 13.86 -2.46 -17.71
CA ARG A 62 14.29 -3.51 -18.65
C ARG A 62 13.13 -4.01 -19.51
N ALA A 63 11.96 -4.24 -18.93
CA ALA A 63 10.76 -4.66 -19.66
C ALA A 63 10.32 -3.63 -20.71
N ARG A 64 10.61 -2.35 -20.47
CA ARG A 64 10.34 -1.23 -21.39
C ARG A 64 11.51 -0.90 -22.34
N ASN A 65 12.56 -1.72 -22.38
CA ASN A 65 13.75 -1.51 -23.20
C ASN A 65 14.47 -0.17 -22.97
N ILE A 66 14.40 0.37 -21.76
CA ILE A 66 15.13 1.57 -21.37
C ILE A 66 16.58 1.17 -21.06
N SER A 67 17.54 1.94 -21.54
CA SER A 67 18.97 1.77 -21.25
C SER A 67 19.49 2.86 -20.30
N GLY A 68 20.69 2.70 -19.75
CA GLY A 68 21.31 3.72 -18.87
C GLY A 68 20.68 3.86 -17.47
N PHE A 69 19.76 2.97 -17.08
CA PHE A 69 19.03 3.09 -15.81
C PHE A 69 19.80 2.59 -14.58
N TRP A 70 20.92 1.90 -14.74
CA TRP A 70 21.66 1.27 -13.64
C TRP A 70 22.21 2.28 -12.62
N SER A 71 22.61 3.46 -13.09
CA SER A 71 23.10 4.57 -12.27
C SER A 71 21.99 5.44 -11.67
N LEU A 72 20.74 5.26 -12.11
CA LEU A 72 19.62 6.07 -11.63
C LEU A 72 19.19 5.64 -10.23
N ARG A 73 18.93 6.64 -9.38
CA ARG A 73 18.34 6.42 -8.05
C ARG A 73 16.84 6.13 -8.20
N ARG A 74 16.24 5.61 -7.13
CA ARG A 74 14.80 5.26 -7.11
C ARG A 74 13.92 6.42 -7.58
N GLY A 75 14.17 7.63 -7.10
CA GLY A 75 13.40 8.83 -7.48
C GLY A 75 13.44 9.11 -8.97
N ASP A 76 14.63 9.05 -9.58
CA ASP A 76 14.83 9.28 -11.01
C ASP A 76 14.20 8.16 -11.86
N LEU A 77 14.31 6.91 -11.41
CA LEU A 77 13.63 5.77 -12.05
C LEU A 77 12.10 5.94 -12.02
N VAL A 78 11.53 6.37 -10.91
CA VAL A 78 10.08 6.64 -10.81
C VAL A 78 9.69 7.77 -11.77
N ARG A 79 10.46 8.86 -11.82
CA ARG A 79 10.21 9.97 -12.75
C ARG A 79 10.26 9.54 -14.21
N LEU A 80 11.22 8.68 -14.55
CA LEU A 80 11.41 8.17 -15.90
C LEU A 80 10.30 7.19 -16.31
N LEU A 81 9.89 6.29 -15.40
CA LEU A 81 8.93 5.22 -15.70
C LEU A 81 7.47 5.64 -15.49
N PHE A 82 7.22 6.59 -14.59
CA PHE A 82 5.89 6.98 -14.15
C PHE A 82 5.80 8.51 -13.95
N PRO A 83 5.89 9.30 -15.03
CA PRO A 83 5.92 10.78 -14.96
C PRO A 83 4.67 11.38 -14.30
N GLU A 84 3.51 10.73 -14.43
CA GLU A 84 2.25 11.15 -13.80
C GLU A 84 2.26 11.02 -12.26
N ASN A 85 3.16 10.22 -11.70
CA ASN A 85 3.21 9.92 -10.26
C ASN A 85 4.21 10.80 -9.49
N VAL A 86 4.86 11.75 -10.16
CA VAL A 86 5.99 12.52 -9.60
C VAL A 86 5.57 13.50 -8.52
N ASN A 87 4.31 13.95 -8.52
CA ASN A 87 3.75 14.82 -7.48
C ASN A 87 3.30 14.07 -6.21
N GLN A 88 3.33 12.73 -6.21
CA GLN A 88 2.93 11.89 -5.07
C GLN A 88 4.07 11.04 -4.49
N ALA A 89 5.21 10.98 -5.18
CA ALA A 89 6.39 10.34 -4.64
C ALA A 89 7.04 11.27 -3.61
N ALA A 90 6.68 11.10 -2.33
CA ALA A 90 7.42 11.68 -1.22
C ALA A 90 8.93 11.40 -1.38
N PRO A 91 9.82 12.30 -0.90
CA PRO A 91 11.25 12.07 -0.93
C PRO A 91 11.57 10.91 0.03
N ASN A 92 11.48 9.68 -0.45
CA ASN A 92 11.90 8.52 0.32
C ASN A 92 13.42 8.49 0.27
N GLU A 93 14.02 8.96 1.37
CA GLU A 93 15.32 8.54 1.86
C GLU A 93 15.47 7.03 1.67
N ASP A 94 16.66 6.60 1.27
CA ASP A 94 17.04 5.23 0.99
C ASP A 94 16.65 4.28 2.13
N LYS A 95 15.41 3.76 2.09
CA LYS A 95 14.99 2.67 2.97
C LYS A 95 15.60 1.40 2.42
N GLU A 96 16.70 1.01 3.04
CA GLU A 96 17.19 -0.36 3.04
C GLU A 96 16.03 -1.34 3.25
N ASP A 97 16.14 -2.48 2.56
CA ASP A 97 15.14 -3.54 2.47
C ASP A 97 14.75 -4.08 3.86
N GLN A 98 13.74 -3.48 4.49
CA GLN A 98 13.17 -4.00 5.74
C GLN A 98 12.07 -5.01 5.42
N GLY A 99 12.47 -6.19 4.96
CA GLY A 99 11.63 -7.38 4.82
C GLY A 99 11.05 -7.94 6.13
N LYS A 100 11.00 -7.16 7.22
CA LYS A 100 10.43 -7.56 8.52
C LYS A 100 9.42 -6.53 9.02
N ALA A 101 8.25 -6.50 8.40
CA ALA A 101 7.10 -5.75 8.90
C ALA A 101 5.89 -6.68 9.15
N ASN A 102 6.13 -7.81 9.84
CA ASN A 102 5.04 -8.71 10.22
C ASN A 102 5.20 -9.32 11.62
N GLU A 103 5.63 -8.52 12.60
CA GLU A 103 5.46 -8.84 14.02
C GLU A 103 4.64 -7.72 14.66
N HIS A 104 3.33 -7.81 14.53
CA HIS A 104 2.41 -7.12 15.43
C HIS A 104 1.87 -8.17 16.38
N HIS A 105 2.32 -8.13 17.64
CA HIS A 105 1.65 -8.83 18.73
C HIS A 105 0.16 -8.49 18.69
N GLN A 106 -0.69 -9.52 18.61
CA GLN A 106 -2.11 -9.38 18.90
C GLN A 106 -2.22 -8.82 20.33
N PRO A 107 -3.06 -7.81 20.58
CA PRO A 107 -3.41 -7.46 21.95
C PRO A 107 -4.15 -8.65 22.56
N GLU A 108 -3.72 -9.05 23.76
CA GLU A 108 -4.32 -10.10 24.59
C GLU A 108 -5.83 -9.87 24.73
N GLU A 109 -6.59 -10.96 24.67
CA GLU A 109 -8.02 -10.98 24.91
C GLU A 109 -8.32 -10.40 26.30
N HIS A 110 -9.08 -9.31 26.34
CA HIS A 110 -9.58 -8.74 27.58
C HIS A 110 -10.72 -9.65 28.07
N ASP A 111 -10.42 -10.51 29.05
CA ASP A 111 -11.38 -11.38 29.74
C ASP A 111 -12.39 -10.51 30.51
N PRO A 112 -13.70 -10.55 30.22
CA PRO A 112 -14.70 -9.81 30.97
C PRO A 112 -15.24 -10.73 32.07
N LYS A 113 -14.62 -10.71 33.25
CA LYS A 113 -15.23 -11.30 34.46
C LYS A 113 -15.42 -10.25 35.54
N GLU A 114 -16.66 -9.77 35.57
CA GLU A 114 -17.46 -9.36 36.72
C GLU A 114 -16.74 -8.60 37.85
N VAL A 115 -16.93 -7.28 37.85
CA VAL A 115 -16.99 -6.51 39.09
C VAL A 115 -18.41 -5.99 39.23
N GLY A 116 -19.15 -6.56 40.18
CA GLY A 116 -20.52 -6.19 40.49
C GLY A 116 -20.81 -6.39 41.98
N VAL A 117 -20.42 -5.36 42.75
CA VAL A 117 -20.91 -4.87 44.06
C VAL A 117 -21.21 -5.88 45.16
#